data_AF-A0A378MS43-F1
#
_entry.id   AF-A0A378MS43-F1
#
_cell.length_a   1.000
_cell.length_b   1.000
_cell.length_c   1.000
_cell.angle_alpha   90.00
_cell.angle_beta   90.00
_cell.angle_gamma   90.00
#
_symmetry.space_group_name_H-M   'P 1'
#
loop_
_entity.id
_entity.type
_entity.pdbx_description
1 polymer ?
#
loop_
_entity_poly.entity_id
_entity_poly.type
_entity_poly.pdbx_seq_one_letter_code
_entity_poly.pdbx_strand_id
1 'polypeptide(L)' 'MNLTFIETALFSRFRAEHISDDVYRALQNELLENPEKGDIVKGLNGVRKNPHTGHTTQQGQAWRN' A
#
# COMPACT_ATOMS: atom_id res chain seq x y z
N MET A 1 -20.35 1.02 -3.81
CA MET A 1 -19.95 0.82 -2.40
C MET A 1 -19.18 2.05 -1.97
N ASN A 2 -19.44 2.60 -0.77
CA ASN A 2 -18.65 3.73 -0.26
C ASN A 2 -17.55 3.17 0.66
N LEU A 3 -16.29 3.35 0.27
CA LEU A 3 -15.13 2.89 1.03
C LEU A 3 -14.32 4.10 1.45
N THR A 4 -13.79 4.07 2.67
CA THR A 4 -13.01 5.17 3.24
C THR A 4 -11.66 4.62 3.67
N PHE A 5 -10.59 5.27 3.21
CA PHE A 5 -9.23 4.95 3.60
C PHE A 5 -8.90 5.65 4.92
N ILE A 6 -8.51 4.88 5.93
CA ILE A 6 -8.05 5.38 7.22
C ILE A 6 -6.56 5.06 7.33
N GLU A 7 -5.73 6.09 7.40
CA GLU A 7 -4.29 5.92 7.57
C GLU A 7 -3.94 5.76 9.05
N THR A 8 -3.00 4.86 9.35
CA THR A 8 -2.37 4.81 10.67
C THR A 8 -1.27 5.85 10.76
N ALA A 9 -0.96 6.31 11.97
CA ALA A 9 0.09 7.32 12.18
C ALA A 9 1.46 6.91 11.59
N LEU A 10 1.79 5.62 11.62
CA LEU A 10 3.03 5.10 11.04
C LEU A 10 3.00 5.12 9.51
N PHE A 11 1.87 4.73 8.92
CA PHE A 11 1.69 4.74 7.46
C PHE A 11 1.81 6.17 6.91
N SER A 12 1.10 7.14 7.49
CA SER A 12 1.13 8.54 7.03
C SER A 12 2.53 9.15 7.07
N ARG A 13 3.33 8.81 8.09
CA ARG A 13 4.71 9.31 8.23
C ARG A 13 5.61 8.82 7.10
N PHE A 14 5.52 7.54 6.74
CA PHE A 14 6.39 6.94 5.72
C PHE A 14 5.84 7.08 4.30
N ARG A 15 4.53 7.31 4.14
CA ARG A 15 3.86 7.37 2.83
C ARG A 15 4.58 8.30 1.86
N ALA A 16 4.81 9.56 2.26
CA ALA A 16 5.39 10.57 1.38
C ALA A 16 6.85 10.27 0.99
N GLU A 17 7.59 9.52 1.81
CA GLU A 17 8.99 9.17 1.54
C GLU A 17 9.12 8.01 0.56
N HIS A 18 8.12 7.12 0.50
CA HIS A 18 8.16 5.88 -0.27
C HIS A 18 7.23 5.85 -1.49
N ILE A 19 6.13 6.61 -1.47
CA ILE A 19 5.06 6.55 -2.47
C ILE A 19 4.68 7.99 -2.85
N SER A 20 4.80 8.33 -4.14
CA SER A 20 4.31 9.62 -4.64
C SER A 20 2.79 9.70 -4.59
N ASP A 21 2.24 10.91 -4.56
CA ASP A 21 0.79 11.10 -4.45
C ASP A 21 0.02 10.46 -5.63
N ASP A 22 0.58 10.48 -6.85
CA ASP A 22 -0.03 9.84 -8.02
C ASP A 22 -0.12 8.32 -7.88
N VAL A 23 0.96 7.70 -7.39
CA VAL A 23 1.03 6.26 -7.15
C VAL A 23 0.09 5.87 -6.01
N TYR A 24 0.03 6.69 -4.96
CA TYR A 24 -0.90 6.48 -3.84
C TYR A 24 -2.36 6.55 -4.28
N ARG A 25 -2.71 7.50 -5.15
CA ARG A 25 -4.06 7.62 -5.71
C ARG A 25 -4.42 6.45 -6.61
N ALA A 26 -3.48 5.96 -7.42
CA ALA A 26 -3.69 4.76 -8.23
C ALA A 26 -3.95 3.52 -7.35
N LEU A 27 -3.18 3.35 -6.27
CA LEU A 27 -3.39 2.27 -5.30
C LEU A 27 -4.78 2.36 -4.64
N GLN A 28 -5.22 3.55 -4.25
CA GLN A 28 -6.56 3.74 -3.68
C GLN A 28 -7.65 3.33 -4.67
N ASN A 29 -7.58 3.79 -5.92
CA ASN A 29 -8.57 3.42 -6.95
C ASN A 29 -8.62 1.91 -7.18
N GLU A 30 -7.47 1.24 -7.22
CA GLU A 30 -7.39 -0.21 -7.38
C GLU A 30 -8.06 -0.96 -6.21
N LEU A 31 -7.87 -0.49 -4.98
CA LEU A 31 -8.52 -1.07 -3.80
C LEU A 31 -10.01 -0.74 -3.72
N LEU A 32 -10.46 0.38 -4.30
CA LEU A 32 -11.88 0.68 -4.45
C LEU A 32 -12.57 -0.28 -5.43
N GLU A 33 -11.88 -0.66 -6.51
CA GLU A 33 -12.37 -1.62 -7.50
C GLU A 33 -12.35 -3.05 -6.97
N ASN A 34 -11.29 -3.44 -6.25
CA ASN A 34 -11.16 -4.76 -5.65
C ASN A 34 -10.63 -4.69 -4.20
N PRO A 35 -11.53 -4.58 -3.20
CA PRO A 35 -11.16 -4.50 -1.79
C PRO A 35 -10.46 -5.75 -1.25
N GLU A 36 -10.65 -6.91 -1.90
CA GLU A 36 -10.02 -8.17 -1.50
C GLU A 36 -8.64 -8.38 -2.12
N LYS A 37 -8.13 -7.41 -2.88
CA LYS A 37 -6.81 -7.49 -3.50
C LYS A 37 -5.70 -7.60 -2.46
N GLY A 38 -4.72 -8.44 -2.77
CA GLY A 38 -3.53 -8.68 -1.96
C GLY A 38 -3.62 -9.97 -1.14
N ASP A 39 -2.45 -10.43 -0.72
CA ASP A 39 -2.31 -11.70 -0.01
C ASP A 39 -2.72 -11.55 1.45
N ILE A 40 -3.48 -12.51 1.97
CA ILE A 40 -3.83 -12.57 3.39
C ILE A 40 -2.57 -12.86 4.20
N VAL A 41 -2.27 -11.98 5.15
CA VAL A 41 -1.21 -12.21 6.13
C VAL A 41 -1.75 -13.15 7.21
N LYS A 42 -1.26 -14.40 7.19
CA LYS A 42 -1.67 -15.43 8.14
C LYS A 42 -1.41 -14.97 9.58
N GLY A 43 -2.35 -15.26 10.47
CA GLY A 43 -2.26 -14.92 11.89
C GLY A 43 -2.62 -13.48 12.24
N LEU A 44 -2.98 -12.64 11.26
CA LEU A 44 -3.34 -11.23 11.49
C LEU A 44 -4.80 -10.91 11.08
N ASN A 45 -5.77 -11.71 11.54
CA ASN A 45 -7.22 -11.41 11.48
C ASN A 45 -7.71 -10.66 10.22
N GLY A 46 -7.31 -11.12 9.03
CA GLY A 46 -7.79 -10.55 7.75
C GLY A 46 -6.99 -9.37 7.20
N VAL A 47 -5.84 -9.03 7.78
CA VAL A 47 -4.89 -8.06 7.19
C VAL A 47 -4.36 -8.60 5.86
N ARG A 48 -4.32 -7.74 4.84
CA ARG A 48 -3.82 -8.06 3.50
C ARG A 48 -2.59 -7.23 3.14
N LYS A 49 -1.66 -7.84 2.41
CA LYS A 49 -0.50 -7.18 1.80
C LYS A 49 -0.75 -7.04 0.30
N ASN A 50 -0.95 -5.81 -0.18
CA ASN A 50 -1.01 -5.55 -1.62
C ASN A 50 0.39 -5.15 -2.12
N PRO A 51 1.08 -5.99 -2.93
CA PRO A 51 2.31 -5.57 -3.58
C PRO A 51 1.95 -4.60 -4.70
N HIS A 52 2.25 -3.32 -4.51
CA HIS A 52 2.13 -2.33 -5.58
C HIS A 52 3.49 -2.14 -6.27
N THR A 53 3.56 -2.48 -7.56
CA THR A 53 4.72 -2.22 -8.41
C THR A 53 4.64 -0.81 -8.97
N GLY A 54 4.89 0.19 -8.11
CA GLY A 54 5.07 1.59 -8.50
C GLY A 54 6.52 2.01 -8.35
N HIS A 55 6.95 3.05 -9.07
CA HIS A 55 8.27 3.66 -8.86
C HIS A 55 8.31 4.25 -7.45
N THR A 56 9.02 3.58 -6.53
CA THR A 56 9.34 4.16 -5.23
C THR A 56 10.30 5.32 -5.44
N THR A 57 10.08 6.41 -4.72
CA THR A 57 10.94 7.61 -4.72
C THR A 57 12.38 7.33 -4.27
N GLN A 58 12.64 6.14 -3.73
CA GLN A 58 13.97 5.70 -3.32
C GLN A 58 14.53 4.66 -4.30
N GLN A 59 15.52 5.08 -5.10
CA GLN A 59 16.45 4.17 -5.77
C GLN A 59 17.07 3.23 -4.73
N GLY A 60 16.86 1.92 -4.93
CA GLY A 60 17.74 0.82 -4.55
C GLY A 60 18.34 0.83 -3.15
N GLN A 61 17.70 0.12 -2.21
CA GLN A 61 18.45 -0.80 -1.35
C GLN A 61 17.92 -2.21 -1.56
N ALA A 62 18.73 -2.99 -2.28
CA ALA A 62 18.57 -4.41 -2.47
C ALA A 62 18.70 -5.10 -1.10
N TRP A 63 17.58 -5.55 -0.54
CA TRP A 63 17.59 -6.57 0.50
C TRP A 63 17.86 -7.92 -0.17
N ARG A 64 19.12 -8.14 -0.57
CA ARG A 64 19.69 -9.46 -0.88
C ARG A 64 20.44 -9.91 0.36
N ASN A 65 19.89 -10.90 1.05
CA ASN A 65 20.68 -11.92 1.74
C ASN A 65 20.56 -13.21 0.95
#